data_AF-A0AAJ0DL33-F1
#
_entry.id   AF-A0AAJ0DL33-F1
#
_cell.length_a   1.000
_cell.length_b   1.000
_cell.length_c   1.000
_cell.angle_alpha   90.00
_cell.angle_beta   90.00
_cell.angle_gamma   90.00
#
_symmetry.space_group_name_H-M   'P 1'
#
loop_
_entity.id
_entity.type
_entity.pdbx_description
1 polymer ?
#
loop_
_entity_poly.entity_id
_entity_poly.type
_entity_poly.pdbx_seq_one_letter_code
_entity_poly.pdbx_strand_id
1 'polypeptide(L)'
;MVSLPILSIPIYYAIAAYPHAHAVFVYVDPRKLDNTSPNGTYNKDGIRKRLSAKDYAAWERAERCHVNSLENMPLFVGAILAGMLAEQKIGVGSVGLNAFAVGGLATRAAYTVSYLTVGSSQGWSYVRSVLHNVQMLWAFVVLVRAAVALG
;
A
#
# COMPACT_ATOMS: atom_id res chain seq x y z
N MET A 1 24.37 8.39 -9.28
CA MET A 1 23.70 7.09 -8.99
C MET A 1 22.40 7.37 -8.26
N VAL A 2 21.33 6.65 -8.59
CA VAL A 2 20.00 6.80 -7.95
C VAL A 2 19.90 5.83 -6.77
N SER A 3 19.45 6.31 -5.61
CA SER A 3 19.23 5.46 -4.44
C SER A 3 17.96 4.63 -4.59
N LEU A 4 18.09 3.31 -4.75
CA LEU A 4 16.95 2.39 -4.87
C LEU A 4 15.99 2.46 -3.65
N PRO A 5 16.48 2.50 -2.39
CA PRO A 5 15.62 2.65 -1.22
C PRO A 5 14.81 3.95 -1.26
N ILE A 6 15.43 5.09 -1.58
CA ILE A 6 14.70 6.38 -1.66
C ILE A 6 13.69 6.35 -2.80
N LEU A 7 14.07 5.83 -3.97
CA LEU A 7 13.19 5.71 -5.13
C LEU A 7 11.97 4.82 -4.85
N SER A 8 12.10 3.86 -3.93
CA SER A 8 10.98 3.00 -3.55
C SER A 8 9.83 3.75 -2.87
N ILE A 9 10.09 4.90 -2.22
CA ILE A 9 9.06 5.69 -1.54
C ILE A 9 8.01 6.26 -2.52
N PRO A 10 8.38 7.03 -3.57
CA PRO A 10 7.38 7.51 -4.52
C PRO A 10 6.73 6.38 -5.33
N ILE A 11 7.45 5.28 -5.60
CA ILE A 11 6.85 4.11 -6.26
C ILE A 11 5.79 3.46 -5.36
N TYR A 12 6.07 3.32 -4.07
CA TYR A 12 5.11 2.80 -3.09
C TYR A 12 3.84 3.67 -3.08
N TYR A 13 4.01 5.00 -3.05
CA TYR A 13 2.88 5.92 -3.09
C TYR A 13 2.04 5.75 -4.38
N ALA A 14 2.70 5.62 -5.53
CA ALA A 14 2.00 5.38 -6.80
C ALA A 14 1.19 4.08 -6.77
N ILE A 15 1.76 2.99 -6.24
CA ILE A 15 1.04 1.73 -6.04
C ILE A 15 -0.14 1.92 -5.07
N ALA A 16 0.06 2.66 -3.97
CA ALA A 16 -0.98 2.92 -2.98
C ALA A 16 -2.11 3.79 -3.53
N ALA A 17 -1.83 4.73 -4.43
CA ALA A 17 -2.81 5.61 -5.06
C ALA A 17 -3.61 4.91 -6.18
N TYR A 18 -3.01 3.91 -6.83
CA TYR A 18 -3.62 3.22 -7.96
C TYR A 18 -5.02 2.62 -7.67
N PRO A 19 -5.28 1.93 -6.54
CA PRO A 19 -6.62 1.41 -6.24
C PRO A 19 -7.71 2.48 -6.19
N HIS A 20 -7.41 3.68 -5.66
CA HIS A 20 -8.36 4.79 -5.65
C HIS A 20 -8.65 5.28 -7.07
N ALA A 21 -7.61 5.47 -7.88
CA ALA A 21 -7.77 5.81 -9.29
C ALA A 21 -8.61 4.76 -10.03
N HIS A 22 -8.32 3.47 -9.82
CA HIS A 22 -9.10 2.37 -10.37
C HIS A 22 -10.57 2.44 -9.92
N ALA A 23 -10.83 2.66 -8.63
CA ALA A 23 -12.18 2.77 -8.09
C ALA A 23 -12.98 3.88 -8.78
N VAL A 24 -12.34 5.06 -8.92
CA VAL A 24 -12.95 6.25 -9.51
C VAL A 24 -13.16 6.10 -11.01
N PHE A 25 -12.19 5.61 -11.78
CA PHE A 25 -12.27 5.58 -13.25
C PHE A 25 -13.01 4.36 -13.82
N VAL A 26 -13.06 3.25 -13.09
CA VAL A 26 -13.72 2.02 -13.56
C VAL A 26 -15.18 1.96 -13.11
N TYR A 27 -15.48 2.36 -11.88
CA TYR A 27 -16.83 2.19 -11.32
C TYR A 27 -17.61 3.49 -11.22
N VAL A 28 -16.96 4.65 -11.17
CA VAL A 28 -17.63 5.94 -10.98
C VAL A 28 -17.36 6.86 -12.17
N ASP A 29 -18.17 7.90 -12.34
CA ASP A 29 -17.83 9.03 -13.20
C ASP A 29 -17.19 10.11 -12.32
N PRO A 30 -15.91 10.47 -12.52
CA PRO A 30 -15.22 11.48 -11.71
C PRO A 30 -15.96 12.82 -11.67
N ARG A 31 -16.74 13.16 -12.71
CA ARG A 31 -17.51 14.40 -12.81
C ARG A 31 -18.75 14.41 -11.90
N LYS A 32 -19.15 13.23 -11.40
CA LYS A 32 -20.32 13.03 -10.54
C LYS A 32 -19.94 12.84 -9.07
N LEU A 33 -18.65 12.99 -8.74
CA LEU A 33 -18.15 13.00 -7.38
C LEU A 33 -18.24 14.42 -6.80
N ASP A 34 -18.77 14.52 -5.59
CA ASP A 34 -18.75 15.79 -4.86
C ASP A 34 -17.43 15.91 -4.07
N ASN A 35 -16.46 16.63 -4.63
CA ASN A 35 -15.17 16.81 -3.99
C ASN A 35 -15.18 17.82 -2.83
N THR A 36 -16.32 18.41 -2.47
CA THR A 36 -16.43 19.24 -1.25
C THR A 36 -16.40 18.38 0.02
N SER A 37 -16.79 17.10 -0.09
CA SER A 37 -16.70 16.11 0.99
C SER A 37 -16.36 14.72 0.42
N PRO A 38 -15.11 14.49 -0.05
CA PRO A 38 -14.76 13.30 -0.84
C PRO A 38 -14.97 11.98 -0.07
N ASN A 39 -14.87 12.02 1.27
CA ASN A 39 -15.12 10.86 2.14
C ASN A 39 -16.51 10.88 2.83
N GLY A 40 -17.35 11.86 2.51
CA GLY A 40 -18.65 12.06 3.15
C GLY A 40 -19.64 10.93 2.86
N THR A 41 -20.52 10.67 3.83
CA THR A 41 -21.58 9.64 3.73
C THR A 41 -22.47 9.87 2.51
N TYR A 42 -22.76 11.13 2.17
CA TYR A 42 -23.56 11.50 1.00
C TYR A 42 -22.95 11.00 -0.32
N ASN A 43 -21.63 11.09 -0.49
CA ASN A 43 -20.95 10.55 -1.67
C ASN A 43 -21.04 9.03 -1.71
N LYS A 44 -20.81 8.35 -0.58
CA LYS A 44 -20.84 6.88 -0.51
C LYS A 44 -22.24 6.33 -0.76
N ASP A 45 -23.28 6.97 -0.22
CA ASP A 45 -24.67 6.60 -0.44
C ASP A 45 -25.09 6.89 -1.88
N GLY A 46 -24.64 8.01 -2.45
CA GLY A 46 -24.84 8.34 -3.86
C GLY A 46 -24.23 7.30 -4.79
N ILE A 47 -22.99 6.85 -4.51
CA ILE A 47 -22.33 5.78 -5.26
C ILE A 47 -23.08 4.46 -5.10
N ARG A 48 -23.47 4.09 -3.87
CA ARG A 48 -24.21 2.85 -3.59
C ARG A 48 -25.55 2.75 -4.33
N LYS A 49 -26.26 3.87 -4.48
CA LYS A 49 -27.54 3.91 -5.22
C LYS A 49 -27.37 3.79 -6.73
N ARG A 50 -26.20 4.15 -7.27
CA ARG A 50 -25.92 4.18 -8.71
C ARG A 50 -25.30 2.89 -9.23
N LEU A 51 -24.61 2.15 -8.36
CA LEU A 51 -23.89 0.92 -8.72
C LEU A 51 -24.70 -0.33 -8.42
N SER A 52 -24.47 -1.38 -9.21
CA SER A 52 -24.92 -2.71 -8.85
C SER A 52 -24.25 -3.16 -7.54
N ALA A 53 -24.84 -4.09 -6.81
CA ALA A 53 -24.24 -4.61 -5.57
C ALA A 53 -22.83 -5.19 -5.81
N LYS A 54 -22.61 -5.81 -6.97
CA LYS A 54 -21.32 -6.36 -7.38
C LYS A 54 -20.27 -5.26 -7.60
N ASP A 55 -20.63 -4.22 -8.35
CA ASP A 55 -19.72 -3.12 -8.67
C ASP A 55 -19.45 -2.25 -7.46
N TYR A 56 -20.45 -2.02 -6.60
CA TYR A 56 -20.27 -1.34 -5.32
C TYR A 56 -19.27 -2.08 -4.42
N ALA A 57 -19.40 -3.40 -4.30
CA ALA A 57 -18.46 -4.19 -3.51
C ALA A 57 -17.04 -4.15 -4.10
N ALA A 58 -16.90 -4.08 -5.43
CA ALA A 58 -15.60 -3.97 -6.09
C ALA A 58 -14.96 -2.58 -5.89
N TRP A 59 -15.76 -1.51 -6.02
CA TRP A 59 -15.39 -0.15 -5.69
C TRP A 59 -14.93 -0.04 -4.23
N GLU A 60 -15.71 -0.57 -3.28
CA GLU A 60 -15.34 -0.50 -1.86
C GLU A 60 -14.03 -1.24 -1.59
N ARG A 61 -13.82 -2.43 -2.17
CA ARG A 61 -12.55 -3.16 -2.03
C ARG A 61 -11.36 -2.34 -2.52
N ALA A 62 -11.48 -1.68 -3.66
CA ALA A 62 -10.42 -0.84 -4.21
C ALA A 62 -10.11 0.34 -3.28
N GLU A 63 -11.13 1.03 -2.75
CA GLU A 63 -10.95 2.10 -1.76
C GLU A 63 -10.30 1.60 -0.45
N ARG A 64 -10.71 0.42 0.05
CA ARG A 64 -10.08 -0.19 1.24
C ARG A 64 -8.61 -0.56 0.99
N CYS A 65 -8.27 -1.00 -0.22
CA CYS A 65 -6.89 -1.27 -0.60
C CYS A 65 -6.03 0.00 -0.59
N HIS A 66 -6.57 1.11 -1.11
CA HIS A 66 -5.91 2.41 -1.07
C HIS A 66 -5.62 2.85 0.36
N VAL A 67 -6.65 2.89 1.20
CA VAL A 67 -6.52 3.34 2.60
C VAL A 67 -5.53 2.47 3.37
N ASN A 68 -5.64 1.14 3.28
CA ASN A 68 -4.70 0.24 3.95
C ASN A 68 -3.25 0.47 3.48
N SER A 69 -3.05 0.71 2.19
CA SER A 69 -1.70 0.93 1.65
C SER A 69 -1.10 2.23 2.18
N LEU A 70 -1.90 3.29 2.29
CA LEU A 70 -1.47 4.56 2.90
C LEU A 70 -1.22 4.45 4.40
N GLU A 71 -2.05 3.71 5.15
CA GLU A 71 -1.83 3.45 6.59
C GLU A 71 -0.51 2.71 6.86
N ASN A 72 -0.08 1.86 5.92
CA ASN A 72 1.19 1.12 6.03
C ASN A 72 2.41 1.92 5.55
N MET A 73 2.20 2.99 4.79
CA MET A 73 3.28 3.77 4.19
C MET A 73 4.24 4.36 5.24
N PRO A 74 3.79 4.95 6.37
CA PRO A 74 4.70 5.49 7.38
C PRO A 74 5.68 4.45 7.93
N LEU A 75 5.22 3.22 8.15
CA LEU A 75 6.08 2.13 8.61
C LEU A 75 7.13 1.74 7.55
N PHE A 76 6.73 1.68 6.28
CA PHE A 76 7.65 1.43 5.17
C PHE A 76 8.70 2.55 5.05
N VAL A 77 8.28 3.82 5.04
CA VAL A 77 9.17 4.99 4.96
C VAL A 77 10.12 5.02 6.15
N GLY A 78 9.62 4.80 7.37
CA GLY A 78 10.44 4.75 8.58
C GLY A 78 11.52 3.67 8.51
N ALA A 79 11.17 2.47 8.06
CA ALA A 79 12.13 1.39 7.86
C ALA A 79 13.17 1.73 6.78
N ILE A 80 12.77 2.38 5.67
CA ILE A 80 13.70 2.83 4.64
C ILE A 80 14.72 3.82 5.21
N LEU A 81 14.25 4.89 5.87
CA LEU A 81 15.13 5.94 6.37
C LEU A 81 16.05 5.45 7.50
N ALA A 82 15.52 4.68 8.45
CA ALA A 82 16.34 4.09 9.52
C ALA A 82 17.37 3.10 8.98
N GLY A 83 16.97 2.25 8.03
CA GLY A 83 17.86 1.31 7.37
C GLY A 83 18.96 2.02 6.58
N MET A 84 18.67 3.13 5.91
CA MET A 84 19.69 3.94 5.22
C MET A 84 20.75 4.48 6.18
N LEU A 85 20.32 5.03 7.32
CA LEU A 85 21.23 5.55 8.34
C LEU A 85 22.11 4.43 8.91
N ALA A 86 21.52 3.25 9.15
CA ALA A 86 22.25 2.09 9.62
C ALA A 86 23.30 1.61 8.60
N GLU A 87 22.90 1.41 7.34
CA GLU A 87 23.83 0.97 6.29
C GLU A 87 24.93 2.00 5.99
N GLN A 88 24.68 3.28 6.21
CA GLN A 88 25.72 4.30 6.15
C GLN A 88 26.78 4.13 7.25
N LYS A 89 26.38 3.68 8.46
CA LYS A 89 27.29 3.46 9.60
C LYS A 89 28.05 2.13 9.50
N ILE A 90 27.38 1.05 9.11
CA ILE A 90 27.92 -0.32 9.20
C ILE A 90 28.08 -1.04 7.85
N GLY A 91 27.85 -0.34 6.74
CA GLY A 91 28.06 -0.85 5.37
C GLY A 91 26.78 -1.17 4.61
N VAL A 92 26.82 -0.95 3.29
CA VAL A 92 25.70 -1.19 2.38
C VAL A 92 25.30 -2.67 2.37
N GLY A 93 23.99 -2.92 2.45
CA GLY A 93 23.41 -4.27 2.48
C GLY A 93 23.38 -4.93 3.87
N SER A 94 24.00 -4.33 4.89
CA SER A 94 24.10 -4.92 6.24
C SER A 94 22.75 -5.15 6.93
N VAL A 95 21.72 -4.35 6.63
CA VAL A 95 20.36 -4.56 7.17
C VAL A 95 19.42 -5.19 6.14
N GLY A 96 19.87 -5.40 4.90
CA GLY A 96 19.07 -5.94 3.80
C GLY A 96 18.14 -4.90 3.17
N LEU A 97 18.51 -3.62 3.19
CA LEU A 97 17.63 -2.51 2.81
C LEU A 97 17.14 -2.59 1.35
N ASN A 98 18.02 -2.92 0.41
CA ASN A 98 17.64 -3.06 -1.00
C ASN A 98 16.62 -4.18 -1.22
N ALA A 99 16.79 -5.31 -0.51
CA ALA A 99 15.85 -6.42 -0.59
C ALA A 99 14.49 -6.04 0.01
N PHE A 100 14.47 -5.31 1.13
CA PHE A 100 13.24 -4.78 1.70
C PHE A 100 12.55 -3.76 0.78
N ALA A 101 13.31 -2.86 0.14
CA ALA A 101 12.76 -1.86 -0.78
C ALA A 101 12.08 -2.53 -1.98
N VAL A 102 12.78 -3.42 -2.69
CA VAL A 102 12.24 -4.11 -3.87
C VAL A 102 11.15 -5.11 -3.48
N GLY A 103 11.40 -5.93 -2.46
CA GLY A 103 10.46 -6.94 -1.98
C GLY A 103 9.20 -6.33 -1.38
N GLY A 104 9.32 -5.20 -0.67
CA GLY A 104 8.18 -4.46 -0.13
C GLY A 104 7.29 -3.88 -1.23
N LEU A 105 7.88 -3.32 -2.30
CA LEU A 105 7.13 -2.88 -3.48
C LEU A 105 6.42 -4.05 -4.17
N ALA A 106 7.11 -5.16 -4.40
CA ALA A 106 6.53 -6.35 -5.00
C ALA A 106 5.38 -6.92 -4.16
N THR A 107 5.55 -6.97 -2.83
CA THR A 107 4.51 -7.41 -1.89
C THR A 107 3.30 -6.49 -1.94
N ARG A 108 3.51 -5.16 -2.00
CA ARG A 108 2.42 -4.19 -2.08
C ARG A 108 1.70 -4.22 -3.43
N ALA A 109 2.41 -4.46 -4.52
CA ALA A 109 1.82 -4.67 -5.84
C ALA A 109 0.97 -5.95 -5.87
N ALA A 110 1.49 -7.08 -5.36
CA ALA A 110 0.75 -8.33 -5.25
C ALA A 110 -0.50 -8.18 -4.36
N TYR A 111 -0.38 -7.47 -3.24
CA TYR A 111 -1.50 -7.14 -2.37
C TYR A 111 -2.58 -6.35 -3.13
N THR A 112 -2.17 -5.33 -3.89
CA THR A 112 -3.07 -4.52 -4.71
C THR A 112 -3.79 -5.36 -5.76
N VAL A 113 -3.07 -6.19 -6.52
CA VAL A 113 -3.66 -7.11 -7.51
C VAL A 113 -4.69 -8.01 -6.84
N SER A 114 -4.36 -8.61 -5.69
CA SER A 114 -5.27 -9.51 -4.97
C SER A 114 -6.55 -8.85 -4.44
N TYR A 115 -6.57 -7.52 -4.30
CA TYR A 115 -7.77 -6.75 -3.98
C TYR A 115 -8.65 -6.50 -5.21
N LEU A 116 -8.02 -6.21 -6.35
CA LEU A 116 -8.70 -5.76 -7.56
C LEU A 116 -9.19 -6.90 -8.45
N THR A 117 -8.39 -7.95 -8.64
CA THR A 117 -8.68 -8.99 -9.64
C THR A 117 -9.52 -10.14 -9.11
N VAL A 118 -9.43 -10.42 -7.81
CA VAL A 118 -10.05 -11.61 -7.24
C VAL A 118 -11.11 -11.19 -6.22
N GLY A 119 -12.37 -11.54 -6.52
CA GLY A 119 -13.54 -11.10 -5.79
C GLY A 119 -13.59 -11.49 -4.30
N SER A 120 -14.77 -11.47 -3.71
CA SER A 120 -15.01 -11.64 -2.26
C SER A 120 -14.71 -13.03 -1.67
N SER A 121 -13.96 -13.87 -2.37
CA SER A 121 -13.63 -15.23 -1.92
C SER A 121 -12.76 -15.21 -0.65
N GLN A 122 -13.11 -16.07 0.31
CA GLN A 122 -12.44 -16.17 1.60
C GLN A 122 -10.96 -16.55 1.45
N GLY A 123 -10.61 -17.42 0.50
CA GLY A 123 -9.22 -17.83 0.24
C GLY A 123 -8.30 -16.65 -0.04
N TRP A 124 -8.76 -15.69 -0.84
CA TRP A 124 -7.97 -14.50 -1.18
C TRP A 124 -7.86 -13.49 -0.03
N SER A 125 -8.78 -13.54 0.94
CA SER A 125 -8.64 -12.76 2.18
C SER A 125 -7.43 -13.21 3.01
N TYR A 126 -7.12 -14.50 3.01
CA TYR A 126 -5.93 -15.03 3.67
C TYR A 126 -4.65 -14.60 2.96
N VAL A 127 -4.62 -14.66 1.61
CA VAL A 127 -3.48 -14.18 0.81
C VAL A 127 -3.17 -12.71 1.13
N ARG A 128 -4.20 -11.85 1.15
CA ARG A 128 -4.05 -10.44 1.53
C ARG A 128 -3.47 -10.27 2.92
N SER A 129 -3.99 -11.03 3.89
CA SER A 129 -3.52 -10.98 5.28
C SER A 129 -2.05 -11.42 5.39
N VAL A 130 -1.65 -12.47 4.68
CA VAL A 130 -0.26 -12.92 4.64
C VAL A 130 0.64 -11.85 4.03
N LEU A 131 0.30 -11.32 2.85
CA LEU A 131 1.09 -10.28 2.18
C LEU A 131 1.25 -9.03 3.06
N HIS A 132 0.18 -8.60 3.70
CA HIS A 132 0.20 -7.47 4.63
C HIS A 132 1.15 -7.74 5.81
N ASN A 133 0.99 -8.88 6.49
CA ASN A 133 1.81 -9.22 7.66
C ASN A 133 3.28 -9.44 7.29
N VAL A 134 3.58 -10.05 6.14
CA VAL A 134 4.97 -10.23 5.68
C VAL A 134 5.65 -8.87 5.51
N GLN A 135 5.01 -7.91 4.83
CA GLN A 135 5.61 -6.59 4.65
C GLN A 135 5.79 -5.86 5.98
N MET A 136 4.78 -5.90 6.86
CA MET A 136 4.81 -5.27 8.17
C MET A 136 5.94 -5.84 9.05
N LEU A 137 6.01 -7.17 9.16
CA LEU A 137 7.04 -7.86 9.94
C LEU A 137 8.44 -7.62 9.38
N TRP A 138 8.60 -7.58 8.06
CA TRP A 138 9.89 -7.25 7.44
C TRP A 138 10.32 -5.82 7.76
N ALA A 139 9.40 -4.85 7.76
CA ALA A 139 9.71 -3.50 8.19
C ALA A 139 10.21 -3.46 9.64
N PHE A 140 9.57 -4.21 10.55
CA PHE A 140 10.07 -4.35 11.93
C PHE A 140 11.45 -5.00 12.01
N VAL A 141 11.75 -6.02 11.19
CA VAL A 141 13.10 -6.62 11.12
C VAL A 141 14.14 -5.57 10.71
N VAL A 142 13.86 -4.75 9.70
CA VAL A 142 14.77 -3.68 9.27
C VAL A 142 14.95 -2.64 10.38
N LEU A 143 13.88 -2.24 11.06
CA LEU A 143 13.94 -1.28 12.16
C LEU A 143 14.75 -1.81 13.35
N VAL A 144 14.57 -3.08 13.73
CA VAL A 144 15.34 -3.71 14.82
C VAL A 144 16.82 -3.78 14.46
N ARG A 145 17.15 -4.18 13.22
CA ARG A 145 18.54 -4.20 12.74
C ARG A 145 19.15 -2.81 12.72
N ALA A 146 18.38 -1.80 12.28
CA ALA A 146 18.82 -0.42 12.30
C ALA A 146 19.05 0.10 13.72
N ALA A 147 18.17 -0.23 14.67
CA ALA A 147 18.33 0.13 16.07
C ALA A 147 19.61 -0.46 16.67
N VAL A 148 19.91 -1.73 16.40
CA VAL A 148 21.16 -2.38 16.85
C VAL A 148 22.38 -1.73 16.22
N ALA A 149 22.32 -1.34 14.95
CA ALA A 149 23.42 -0.71 14.25
C ALA A 149 23.69 0.73 14.74
N LEU A 150 22.64 1.48 15.07
CA LEU A 150 22.72 2.91 15.41
C LEU A 150 22.97 3.16 16.89
N GLY A 151 22.53 2.27 17.77
CA GLY A 151 22.97 2.21 19.17
C GLY A 151 24.49 2.02 19.30
#